data_AF-T0MQC4-F1
#
_entry.id   AF-T0MQC4-F1
#
_cell.length_a   1.000
_cell.length_b   1.000
_cell.length_c   1.000
_cell.angle_alpha   90.00
_cell.angle_beta   90.00
_cell.angle_gamma   90.00
#
_symmetry.space_group_name_H-M   'P 1'
#
loop_
_entity.id
_entity.type
_entity.pdbx_description
1 polymer ?
#
loop_
_entity_poly.entity_id
_entity_poly.type
_entity_poly.pdbx_seq_one_letter_code
_entity_poly.pdbx_strand_id
1 'polypeptide(L)' 'MQRIGLVVSDFNYDITSLMQKKAEEQADLLGFEHEVIRVPGVFDMPLAVKLLLKKKDIDGVALLGAVI' A
#
# COMPACT_ATOMS: atom_id res chain seq x y z
N MET A 1 5.12 5.88 -16.98
CA MET A 1 5.08 4.61 -16.23
C MET A 1 3.97 4.74 -15.22
N GLN A 2 3.17 3.70 -14.98
CA GLN A 2 2.11 3.79 -13.96
C GLN A 2 2.75 3.65 -12.57
N ARG A 3 2.31 4.48 -11.62
CA ARG A 3 2.85 4.49 -10.25
C ARG A 3 1.74 4.40 -9.23
N ILE A 4 1.84 3.45 -8.31
CA ILE A 4 0.82 3.18 -7.30
C ILE A 4 1.35 3.41 -5.88
N GLY A 5 0.46 3.78 -4.96
CA GLY A 5 0.73 3.78 -3.53
C GLY A 5 0.28 2.47 -2.89
N LEU A 6 1.09 1.92 -1.98
CA LEU A 6 0.72 0.81 -1.12
C LEU A 6 0.67 1.30 0.32
N VAL A 7 -0.49 1.20 0.97
CA VAL A 7 -0.63 1.50 2.41
C VAL A 7 -0.76 0.18 3.15
N VAL A 8 0.21 -0.13 4.02
CA VAL A 8 0.31 -1.43 4.70
C VAL A 8 0.12 -1.24 6.20
N SER A 9 -0.79 -2.01 6.79
CA SER A 9 -0.99 -2.04 8.24
C SER A 9 0.06 -2.91 8.93
N ASP A 10 0.61 -2.42 10.03
CA ASP A 10 1.50 -3.19 10.92
C ASP A 10 0.73 -4.13 11.85
N PHE A 11 -0.56 -3.86 12.08
CA PHE A 11 -1.45 -4.79 12.76
C PHE A 11 -1.57 -6.09 11.97
N ASN A 12 -1.43 -7.23 12.67
CA ASN A 12 -1.32 -8.56 12.06
C ASN A 12 -0.16 -8.68 11.05
N TYR A 13 1.02 -8.18 11.42
CA TYR A 13 2.23 -8.11 10.57
C TYR A 13 2.55 -9.38 9.79
N ASP A 14 2.46 -10.56 10.42
CA ASP A 14 2.78 -11.83 9.76
C ASP A 14 1.88 -12.08 8.53
N ILE A 15 0.64 -11.57 8.55
CA ILE A 15 -0.30 -11.62 7.42
C ILE A 15 -0.02 -10.47 6.45
N THR A 16 0.07 -9.24 6.95
CA THR A 16 0.16 -8.05 6.09
C THR A 16 1.49 -7.92 5.37
N SER A 17 2.59 -8.45 5.93
CA SER A 17 3.89 -8.52 5.27
C SER A 17 3.88 -9.46 4.06
N LEU A 18 3.17 -10.59 4.14
CA LEU A 18 2.97 -11.49 3.01
C LEU A 18 2.09 -10.84 1.93
N MET A 19 1.06 -10.09 2.33
CA MET A 19 0.25 -9.30 1.41
C MET A 19 1.09 -8.23 0.70
N GLN A 20 1.94 -7.49 1.42
CA GLN A 20 2.83 -6.48 0.85
C GLN A 20 3.76 -7.10 -0.19
N LYS A 21 4.49 -8.16 0.18
CA LYS A 21 5.39 -8.86 -0.73
C LYS A 21 4.67 -9.26 -2.01
N LYS A 22 3.44 -9.79 -1.90
CA LYS A 22 2.67 -10.21 -3.06
C LYS A 22 2.22 -9.04 -3.95
N ALA A 23 1.91 -7.89 -3.35
CA ALA A 23 1.55 -6.68 -4.08
C ALA A 23 2.75 -6.09 -4.83
N GLU A 24 3.93 -6.06 -4.21
CA GLU A 24 5.19 -5.61 -4.84
C GLU A 24 5.57 -6.53 -6.02
N GLU A 25 5.54 -7.85 -5.82
CA GLU A 25 5.77 -8.83 -6.90
C GLU A 25 4.82 -8.58 -8.10
N GLN A 26 3.54 -8.30 -7.83
CA GLN A 26 2.57 -8.06 -8.88
C GLN A 26 2.78 -6.71 -9.58
N ALA A 27 3.16 -5.67 -8.85
CA ALA A 27 3.50 -4.37 -9.42
C ALA A 27 4.72 -4.49 -10.35
N ASP A 28 5.77 -5.19 -9.91
CA ASP A 28 6.98 -5.44 -10.69
C ASP A 28 6.68 -6.22 -11.97
N LEU A 29 5.84 -7.26 -11.89
CA LEU A 29 5.39 -8.04 -13.06
C LEU A 29 4.64 -7.19 -14.09
N LEU A 30 3.88 -6.19 -13.64
CA LEU A 30 3.15 -5.26 -14.51
C LEU A 30 4.00 -4.07 -14.97
N GLY A 31 5.23 -3.92 -14.44
CA GLY A 31 6.11 -2.78 -14.72
C GLY A 31 5.64 -1.48 -14.07
N PHE A 32 4.95 -1.55 -12.93
CA PHE A 32 4.49 -0.38 -12.18
C PHE A 32 5.52 0.02 -11.13
N GLU A 33 5.75 1.32 -10.99
CA GLU A 33 6.46 1.86 -9.84
C GLU A 33 5.54 1.83 -8.61
N HIS A 34 6.10 1.62 -7.42
CA HIS A 34 5.31 1.59 -6.19
C HIS A 34 5.96 2.41 -5.08
N GLU A 35 5.13 3.07 -4.26
CA GLU A 35 5.54 3.75 -3.04
C GLU A 35 4.82 3.14 -1.83
N VAL A 36 5.56 2.68 -0.83
CA VAL A 36 5.00 2.02 0.34
C VAL A 36 4.95 2.96 1.55
N ILE A 37 3.79 3.05 2.20
CA ILE A 37 3.60 3.70 3.50
C ILE A 37 3.10 2.66 4.50
N ARG A 38 3.82 2.49 5.61
CA ARG A 38 3.39 1.66 6.73
C ARG A 38 2.64 2.49 7.76
N VAL A 39 1.58 1.92 8.34
CA VAL A 39 0.75 2.56 9.37
C VAL A 39 0.46 1.58 10.52
N PRO A 40 0.21 2.06 11.76
CA PRO A 40 -0.01 1.18 12.90
C PRO A 40 -1.18 0.19 12.70
N GLY A 41 -2.31 0.65 12.18
CA GLY A 41 -3.47 -0.19 11.88
C GLY A 41 -4.36 0.34 10.77
N VAL A 42 -5.45 -0.39 10.47
CA VAL A 42 -6.40 -0.04 9.40
C VAL A 42 -7.08 1.32 9.61
N PHE A 43 -7.25 1.76 10.87
CA PHE A 43 -7.84 3.05 11.20
C PHE A 43 -6.93 4.24 10.85
N ASP A 44 -5.63 4.02 10.73
CA ASP A 44 -4.65 5.06 10.39
C ASP A 44 -4.49 5.23 8.87
N MET A 45 -4.94 4.25 8.08
CA MET A 45 -4.80 4.23 6.61
C MET A 45 -5.44 5.44 5.90
N PRO A 46 -6.63 5.96 6.28
CA PRO A 46 -7.27 7.06 5.55
C PRO A 46 -6.40 8.31 5.43
N LEU A 47 -5.58 8.61 6.45
CA LEU A 47 -4.66 9.75 6.41
C LEU A 47 -3.54 9.51 5.38
N ALA A 48 -2.92 8.33 5.39
CA ALA A 48 -1.89 7.95 4.43
C ALA A 48 -2.41 7.98 2.98
N VAL A 49 -3.61 7.43 2.74
CA VAL A 49 -4.28 7.48 1.43
C VAL A 49 -4.50 8.92 0.98
N LYS A 50 -5.01 9.78 1.86
CA LYS A 50 -5.23 11.21 1.54
C LYS A 50 -3.94 11.92 1.16
N LEU A 51 -2.80 11.56 1.77
CA LEU A 51 -1.50 12.13 1.43
C LEU A 51 -0.99 11.63 0.08
N LEU A 52 -1.14 10.33 -0.19
CA LEU A 52 -0.74 9.72 -1.47
C LEU A 52 -1.57 10.27 -2.64
N LEU A 53 -2.89 10.36 -2.51
CA LEU A 53 -3.78 10.87 -3.56
C LEU A 53 -3.61 12.36 -3.86
N LYS A 54 -2.87 13.12 -3.04
CA LYS A 54 -2.47 14.50 -3.37
C LYS A 54 -1.29 14.56 -4.33
N LYS A 55 -0.53 13.47 -4.49
CA LYS A 55 0.60 13.38 -5.41
C LYS A 55 0.06 13.19 -6.83
N LYS A 56 0.47 14.07 -7.75
CA LYS A 56 -0.02 14.05 -9.14
C LYS A 56 0.50 12.87 -9.96
N ASP A 57 1.55 12.23 -9.47
CA ASP A 57 2.24 11.10 -10.07
C ASP A 57 1.83 9.76 -9.45
N ILE A 58 0.80 9.72 -8.61
CA ILE A 58 0.20 8.48 -8.09
C ILE A 58 -1.13 8.25 -8.83
N ASP A 59 -1.19 7.17 -9.60
CA ASP A 59 -2.36 6.79 -10.40
C ASP A 59 -3.43 6.04 -9.58
N GLY A 60 -3.04 5.43 -8.46
CA GLY A 60 -3.93 4.68 -7.60
C GLY A 60 -3.29 4.26 -6.29
N VAL A 61 -4.11 3.85 -5.31
CA VAL A 61 -3.63 3.40 -3.99
C VAL A 61 -4.30 2.08 -3.61
N ALA A 62 -3.50 1.10 -3.20
CA ALA A 62 -3.97 -0.16 -2.62
C ALA A 62 -3.74 -0.16 -1.11
N LEU A 63 -4.74 -0.65 -0.37
CA LEU A 63 -4.69 -0.74 1.09
C LEU A 63 -4.57 -2.22 1.49
N LEU A 64 -3.57 -2.55 2.32
CA LEU A 64 -3.26 -3.90 2.76
C LEU A 64 -3.34 -3.98 4.29
N GLY A 65 -4.43 -4.55 4.80
CA GLY A 65 -4.66 -4.73 6.24
C GLY A 65 -5.51 -5.95 6.53
N ALA A 66 -5.38 -6.49 7.74
CA ALA A 66 -6.09 -7.66 8.22
C ALA A 66 -6.80 -7.36 9.54
N VAL A 67 -8.13 -7.51 9.57
CA VAL A 67 -8.99 -7.36 10.75
C VAL A 67 -9.62 -8.73 11.02
N ILE A 68 -9.42 -9.27 12.21
CA ILE A 68 -9.81 -10.63 12.61
C ILE A 68 -10.78 -10.54 13.78
#